data_AF-G9YRF9-F1
#
_entry.id   AF-G9YRF9-F1
#
_cell.length_a   1.000
_cell.length_b   1.000
_cell.length_c   1.000
_cell.angle_alpha   90.00
_cell.angle_beta   90.00
_cell.angle_gamma   90.00
#
_symmetry.space_group_name_H-M   'P 1'
#
loop_
_entity.id
_entity.type
_entity.pdbx_description
1 polymer ?
#
loop_
_entity_poly.entity_id
_entity_poly.type
_entity_poly.pdbx_seq_one_letter_code
_entity_poly.pdbx_strand_id
1 'polypeptide(L)'
;MKVTVIGSHLCPDTLYALNKLVEAKADITFQNLSASLPDLKAYLALRESSPVFEGPKAKGSLGIPCFVREDGTVTLELEQVLN
;
A
#
# COMPACT_ATOMS: atom_id res chain seq x y z
N MET A 1 -8.51 9.44 -9.83
CA MET A 1 -8.15 8.02 -9.62
C MET A 1 -8.51 7.66 -8.19
N LYS A 2 -9.08 6.48 -7.94
CA LYS A 2 -9.36 6.01 -6.57
C LYS A 2 -8.37 4.91 -6.20
N VAL A 3 -7.76 5.02 -5.03
CA VAL A 3 -6.77 4.05 -4.56
C VAL A 3 -6.83 3.89 -3.04
N THR A 4 -6.72 2.66 -2.57
CA THR A 4 -6.41 2.37 -1.17
C THR A 4 -4.90 2.23 -1.02
N VAL A 5 -4.31 3.04 -0.15
CA VAL A 5 -2.90 2.95 0.23
C VAL A 5 -2.84 2.25 1.58
N ILE A 6 -2.16 1.11 1.64
CA ILE A 6 -1.94 0.34 2.85
C ILE A 6 -0.48 0.51 3.25
N GLY A 7 -0.23 1.10 4.43
CA GLY A 7 1.13 1.40 4.85
C GLY A 7 1.20 1.96 6.26
N SER A 8 2.28 2.67 6.57
CA SER A 8 2.49 3.27 7.88
C SER A 8 2.99 4.70 7.75
N HIS A 9 2.52 5.60 8.62
CA HIS A 9 3.11 6.94 8.77
C HIS A 9 4.56 6.91 9.28
N LEU A 10 5.04 5.77 9.78
CA LEU A 10 6.44 5.56 10.19
C LEU A 10 7.33 5.17 8.99
N CYS A 11 6.76 4.87 7.82
CA CYS A 11 7.47 4.47 6.62
C CYS A 11 7.66 5.68 5.69
N PRO A 12 8.92 6.11 5.42
CA PRO A 12 9.19 7.22 4.50
C PRO A 12 8.61 7.02 3.10
N ASP A 13 8.65 5.80 2.57
CA ASP A 13 8.12 5.48 1.24
C ASP A 13 6.60 5.61 1.17
N THR A 14 5.89 5.25 2.26
CA THR A 14 4.44 5.46 2.35
C THR A 14 4.10 6.95 2.38
N LEU A 15 4.82 7.76 3.16
CA LEU A 15 4.61 9.20 3.19
C LEU A 15 4.90 9.84 1.83
N TYR A 16 5.98 9.42 1.16
CA TYR A 16 6.30 9.87 -0.19
C TYR A 16 5.17 9.56 -1.16
N ALA A 17 4.67 8.31 -1.17
CA ALA A 17 3.57 7.89 -2.03
C ALA A 17 2.28 8.67 -1.78
N LEU A 18 1.91 8.88 -0.50
CA LEU A 18 0.74 9.69 -0.14
C LEU A 18 0.86 11.12 -0.69
N ASN A 19 2.02 11.76 -0.55
CA ASN A 19 2.26 13.11 -1.09
C ASN A 19 2.10 13.14 -2.61
N LYS A 20 2.67 12.16 -3.33
CA LYS A 20 2.53 12.07 -4.79
C LYS A 20 1.09 11.84 -5.25
N LEU A 21 0.33 11.02 -4.53
CA LEU A 21 -1.07 10.79 -4.83
C LEU A 21 -1.94 12.03 -4.55
N VAL A 22 -1.61 12.80 -3.50
CA VAL A 22 -2.26 14.09 -3.22
C VAL A 22 -1.95 15.11 -4.33
N GLU A 23 -0.69 15.22 -4.77
CA GLU A 23 -0.29 16.06 -5.91
C GLU A 23 -1.08 15.71 -7.18
N ALA A 24 -1.31 14.42 -7.41
CA ALA A 24 -2.11 13.91 -8.52
C ALA A 24 -3.64 14.02 -8.33
N LYS A 25 -4.11 14.61 -7.22
CA LYS A 25 -5.53 14.73 -6.85
C LYS A 25 -6.26 13.39 -6.86
N ALA A 26 -5.58 12.34 -6.39
CA ALA A 26 -6.21 11.03 -6.19
C ALA A 26 -7.24 11.08 -5.05
N ASP A 27 -8.29 10.26 -5.18
CA ASP A 27 -9.18 9.89 -4.08
C ASP A 27 -8.52 8.75 -3.30
N ILE A 28 -7.99 9.08 -2.11
CA ILE A 28 -7.13 8.20 -1.33
C ILE A 28 -7.89 7.69 -0.10
N THR A 29 -7.96 6.38 0.04
CA THR A 29 -8.25 5.73 1.33
C THR A 29 -6.93 5.26 1.93
N PHE A 30 -6.59 5.71 3.14
CA PHE A 30 -5.35 5.28 3.81
C PHE A 30 -5.64 4.29 4.93
N GLN A 31 -5.08 3.08 4.84
CA GLN A 31 -5.09 2.06 5.89
C GLN A 31 -3.75 2.08 6.61
N ASN A 32 -3.76 2.50 7.87
CA ASN A 32 -2.55 2.76 8.65
C ASN A 32 -2.23 1.58 9.57
N LEU A 33 -1.29 0.75 9.14
CA LEU A 33 -0.84 -0.45 9.86
C LEU A 33 -0.30 -0.15 11.26
N SER A 34 0.20 1.07 11.49
CA SER A 34 0.74 1.47 12.81
C SER A 34 -0.30 2.04 13.76
N ALA A 35 -1.54 2.26 13.32
CA ALA A 35 -2.61 2.83 14.14
C ALA A 35 -3.85 1.94 14.25
N SER A 36 -3.96 0.89 13.44
CA SER A 36 -5.16 0.02 13.38
C SER A 36 -4.76 -1.46 13.33
N LEU A 37 -5.05 -2.20 14.41
CA LEU A 37 -4.90 -3.66 14.42
C LEU A 37 -5.82 -4.37 13.41
N PRO A 38 -7.07 -3.92 13.18
CA PRO A 38 -7.88 -4.44 12.08
C PRO A 38 -7.22 -4.28 10.71
N ASP A 39 -6.65 -3.10 10.41
CA ASP A 39 -5.95 -2.85 9.14
C ASP A 39 -4.71 -3.74 9.03
N LEU A 40 -3.94 -3.88 10.13
CA LEU A 40 -2.81 -4.79 10.19
C LEU A 40 -3.22 -6.23 9.91
N LYS A 41 -4.32 -6.70 10.53
CA LYS A 41 -4.83 -8.06 10.30
C LYS A 41 -5.24 -8.27 8.84
N ALA A 42 -5.95 -7.31 8.25
CA ALA A 42 -6.35 -7.36 6.84
C ALA A 42 -5.14 -7.38 5.90
N TYR A 43 -4.14 -6.53 6.18
CA TYR A 43 -2.89 -6.49 5.42
C TYR A 43 -2.11 -7.80 5.52
N LEU A 44 -2.00 -8.40 6.70
CA LEU A 44 -1.31 -9.68 6.85
C LEU A 44 -1.99 -10.78 6.02
N ALA A 45 -3.32 -10.83 5.98
CA ALA A 45 -4.05 -11.78 5.14
C ALA A 45 -3.80 -11.55 3.63
N LEU A 46 -3.79 -10.29 3.19
CA LEU A 46 -3.46 -9.93 1.81
C LEU A 46 -2.01 -10.30 1.46
N ARG A 47 -1.07 -9.97 2.35
CA ARG A 47 0.35 -10.27 2.21
C ARG A 47 0.62 -11.77 2.11
N GLU A 48 -0.13 -12.58 2.84
CA GLU A 48 0.00 -14.03 2.78
C GLU A 48 -0.56 -14.66 1.50
N SER A 49 -1.60 -14.07 0.91
CA SER A 49 -2.30 -14.63 -0.26
C SER A 49 -1.82 -14.12 -1.62
N SER A 50 -1.13 -12.96 -1.68
CA SER A 50 -0.78 -12.32 -2.95
C SER A 50 0.69 -12.53 -3.36
N PRO A 51 0.96 -12.92 -4.63
CA PRO A 51 2.32 -13.18 -5.12
C PRO A 51 3.20 -11.92 -5.20
N VAL A 52 2.60 -10.72 -5.24
CA VAL A 52 3.37 -9.45 -5.27
C VAL A 52 4.28 -9.28 -4.04
N PHE A 53 4.00 -10.01 -2.96
CA PHE A 53 4.79 -9.99 -1.73
C PHE A 53 5.90 -11.05 -1.66
N GLU A 54 6.04 -11.95 -2.62
CA GLU A 54 7.10 -12.97 -2.61
C GLU A 54 8.50 -12.35 -2.53
N GLY A 55 8.75 -11.32 -3.34
CA GLY A 55 10.01 -10.56 -3.33
C GLY A 55 10.27 -9.86 -1.98
N PRO A 56 9.35 -9.02 -1.47
CA PRO A 56 9.46 -8.43 -0.14
C PRO A 56 9.68 -9.45 0.98
N LYS A 57 8.93 -10.56 0.98
CA LYS A 57 9.08 -11.65 1.96
C LYS A 57 10.48 -12.24 1.93
N ALA A 58 11.01 -12.55 0.74
CA ALA A 58 12.36 -13.08 0.58
C ALA A 58 13.45 -12.13 1.10
N LYS A 59 13.22 -10.82 1.02
CA LYS A 59 14.13 -9.77 1.51
C LYS A 59 13.92 -9.39 2.99
N GLY A 60 12.95 -10.01 3.67
CA GLY A 60 12.59 -9.66 5.04
C GLY A 60 11.92 -8.29 5.18
N SER A 61 11.45 -7.69 4.10
CA SER A 61 10.75 -6.41 4.14
C SER A 61 9.24 -6.57 4.31
N LEU A 62 8.59 -5.50 4.76
CA LEU A 62 7.16 -5.51 5.00
C LEU A 62 6.36 -5.57 3.70
N GLY A 63 6.82 -4.91 2.64
CA GLY A 63 6.07 -4.72 1.38
C GLY A 63 5.12 -3.53 1.40
N ILE A 64 5.50 -2.44 2.06
CA ILE A 64 4.70 -1.20 2.12
C ILE A 64 5.47 -0.02 1.47
N PRO A 65 4.78 0.96 0.88
CA PRO A 65 3.32 1.02 0.69
C PRO A 65 2.82 -0.04 -0.30
N CYS A 66 1.62 -0.55 -0.03
CA CYS A 66 0.86 -1.42 -0.94
C CYS A 66 -0.35 -0.64 -1.45
N PHE A 67 -0.64 -0.76 -2.74
CA PHE A 67 -1.71 -0.04 -3.39
C PHE A 67 -2.77 -1.02 -3.90
N VAL A 68 -4.03 -0.72 -3.60
CA VAL A 68 -5.19 -1.44 -4.14
C VAL A 68 -5.99 -0.47 -4.99
N ARG A 69 -6.02 -0.72 -6.29
CA ARG A 69 -6.79 0.07 -7.26
C ARG A 69 -8.28 -0.26 -7.14
N GLU A 70 -9.12 0.56 -7.76
CA GLU A 70 -10.58 0.38 -7.75
C GLU A 70 -11.05 -0.96 -8.34
N ASP A 71 -10.30 -1.51 -9.31
CA ASP A 71 -10.56 -2.82 -9.93
C ASP A 71 -10.09 -4.01 -9.07
N GLY A 72 -9.53 -3.75 -7.89
CA GLY A 72 -8.97 -4.76 -7.00
C GLY A 72 -7.52 -5.16 -7.32
N THR A 73 -6.91 -4.58 -8.36
CA THR A 73 -5.50 -4.82 -8.69
C THR A 73 -4.61 -4.35 -7.55
N VAL A 74 -3.70 -5.22 -7.12
CA VAL A 74 -2.73 -4.96 -6.04
C VAL A 74 -1.35 -4.75 -6.65
N THR A 75 -0.68 -3.68 -6.24
CA THR A 75 0.70 -3.39 -6.66
C THR A 75 1.50 -2.77 -5.52
N LEU A 76 2.82 -2.88 -5.58
CA LEU A 76 3.76 -2.20 -4.69
C LEU A 76 4.45 -1.02 -5.37
N GLU A 77 4.14 -0.79 -6.65
CA GLU A 77 4.80 0.21 -7.49
C GLU A 77 3.89 1.44 -7.65
N LEU A 78 4.34 2.59 -7.15
CA LEU A 78 3.58 3.83 -7.19
C LEU A 78 3.32 4.29 -8.64
N GLU A 79 4.28 4.08 -9.52
CA GLU A 79 4.19 4.45 -10.94
C GLU A 79 3.03 3.75 -11.64
N GLN A 80 2.67 2.53 -11.23
CA GLN A 80 1.52 1.80 -11.79
C GLN A 80 0.16 2.36 -11.32
N VAL A 81 0.16 3.17 -10.26
CA VAL A 81 -1.04 3.84 -9.75
C VAL A 81 -1.21 5.22 -10.38
N LEU A 82 -0.10 5.93 -10.60
CA LEU A 82 -0.09 7.28 -11.15
C LEU A 82 -0.34 7.34 -12.67
N ASN A 83 -0.07 6.25 -13.39
CA ASN A 83 -0.31 6.09 -14.83
C ASN A 83 -1.69 5.48 -15.12
#